data_AF-A0A8T5F3J6-F1
#
_entry.id   AF-A0A8T5F3J6-F1
#
_cell.length_a   1.000
_cell.length_b   1.000
_cell.length_c   1.000
_cell.angle_alpha   90.00
_cell.angle_beta   90.00
_cell.angle_gamma   90.00
#
_symmetry.space_group_name_H-M   'P 1'
#
loop_
_entity.id
_entity.type
_entity.pdbx_description
1 polymer ?
#
loop_
_entity_poly.entity_id
_entity_poly.type
_entity_poly.pdbx_seq_one_letter_code
_entity_poly.pdbx_strand_id
1 'polypeptide(L)'
;MAQGNPINEIIQMRQQGLSNNQIIQNMQRNGYSNTQIFDAMNQVDTKVAVEGLQPVTNAPVQATTGGSDLFSTPPVGQPEQPQQAAVPAAAPVQPAQDGMQTMQFDSSTPTNNFQTSQVESTSSPQPSVRDIFGENQVKIEELVETIIEEKWEELLRDVSKIVKWKNKVESRISEMEVKIDHLKESFSDLQKAIVGKVGEYDRHIMEVGSEIKAMERVFSKVLPAFTENVSELSDISKRMKEVDKK
;
A
#
# COMPACT_ATOMS: atom_id res chain seq x y z
N MET A 1 25.14 3.12 14.98
CA MET A 1 24.35 1.93 15.34
C MET A 1 22.97 2.42 15.75
N ALA A 2 21.94 2.18 14.95
CA ALA A 2 20.58 2.58 15.30
C ALA A 2 20.08 1.66 16.42
N GLN A 3 20.11 2.16 17.66
CA GLN A 3 19.58 1.48 18.85
C GLN A 3 18.18 2.03 19.19
N GLY A 4 17.33 2.18 18.17
CA GLY A 4 15.91 2.41 18.36
C GLY A 4 15.17 1.07 18.32
N ASN A 5 14.13 0.90 19.14
CA ASN A 5 13.21 -0.22 18.95
C ASN A 5 12.37 0.11 17.70
N PRO A 6 12.46 -0.67 16.59
CA PRO A 6 11.74 -0.38 15.35
C PRO A 6 10.23 -0.28 15.57
N ILE A 7 9.70 -1.01 16.56
CA ILE A 7 8.29 -0.99 16.95
C ILE A 7 7.88 0.42 17.43
N ASN A 8 8.70 1.07 18.25
CA ASN A 8 8.37 2.39 18.82
C ASN A 8 8.40 3.49 17.78
N GLU A 9 9.39 3.45 16.87
CA GLU A 9 9.49 4.40 15.76
C GLU A 9 8.32 4.22 14.76
N ILE A 10 7.91 2.99 14.46
CA ILE A 10 6.72 2.71 13.62
C ILE A 10 5.45 3.24 14.29
N ILE A 11 5.27 3.00 15.61
CA ILE A 11 4.14 3.55 16.38
C ILE A 11 4.10 5.08 16.27
N GLN A 12 5.24 5.73 16.48
CA GLN A 12 5.33 7.19 16.43
C GLN A 12 4.99 7.74 15.04
N MET A 13 5.56 7.15 13.99
CA MET A 13 5.26 7.57 12.61
C MET A 13 3.81 7.30 12.22
N ARG A 14 3.21 6.22 12.73
CA ARG A 14 1.80 5.92 12.53
C ARG A 14 0.88 6.91 13.26
N GLN A 15 1.23 7.31 14.49
CA GLN A 15 0.52 8.36 15.22
C GLN A 15 0.61 9.73 14.52
N GLN A 16 1.69 9.98 13.79
CA GLN A 16 1.84 11.16 12.92
C GLN A 16 1.06 11.07 11.60
N GLY A 17 0.35 9.95 11.35
CA GLY A 17 -0.46 9.75 10.15
C GLY A 17 0.33 9.37 8.89
N LEU A 18 1.59 8.95 9.02
CA LEU A 18 2.37 8.48 7.87
C LEU A 18 1.82 7.15 7.34
N SER A 19 1.86 6.99 6.02
CA SER A 19 1.45 5.73 5.38
C SER A 19 2.50 4.63 5.60
N ASN A 20 2.07 3.36 5.59
CA ASN A 20 2.96 2.21 5.76
C ASN A 20 4.14 2.20 4.76
N ASN A 21 3.93 2.66 3.52
CA ASN A 21 5.02 2.74 2.53
C ASN A 21 6.07 3.82 2.91
N GLN A 22 5.63 4.97 3.42
CA GLN A 22 6.53 6.03 3.91
C GLN A 22 7.27 5.62 5.19
N ILE A 23 6.62 4.83 6.05
CA ILE A 23 7.24 4.25 7.25
C ILE A 23 8.35 3.28 6.84
N ILE A 24 8.09 2.39 5.87
CA ILE A 24 9.10 1.46 5.34
C ILE A 24 10.30 2.22 4.79
N GLN A 25 10.10 3.29 4.02
CA GLN A 25 11.20 4.09 3.46
C GLN A 25 12.03 4.81 4.53
N ASN A 26 11.39 5.36 5.57
CA ASN A 26 12.10 5.99 6.70
C ASN A 26 12.86 4.96 7.53
N MET A 27 12.26 3.80 7.78
CA MET A 27 12.90 2.70 8.49
C MET A 27 14.11 2.14 7.75
N GLN A 28 14.01 1.96 6.43
CA GLN A 28 15.13 1.54 5.59
C GLN A 28 16.25 2.58 5.63
N ARG A 29 15.91 3.88 5.61
CA ARG A 29 16.88 4.98 5.76
C ARG A 29 17.56 4.98 7.13
N ASN A 30 16.85 4.58 8.18
CA ASN A 30 17.39 4.40 9.53
C ASN A 30 18.24 3.14 9.68
N GLY A 31 18.36 2.33 8.61
CA GLY A 31 19.21 1.14 8.54
C GLY A 31 18.55 -0.15 9.03
N TYR A 32 17.24 -0.16 9.24
CA TYR A 32 16.51 -1.38 9.59
C TYR A 32 16.29 -2.26 8.36
N SER A 33 16.40 -3.58 8.55
CA SER A 33 16.15 -4.54 7.47
C SER A 33 14.66 -4.67 7.19
N ASN A 34 14.32 -5.04 5.95
CA ASN A 34 12.93 -5.24 5.53
C ASN A 34 12.19 -6.21 6.47
N THR A 35 12.83 -7.31 6.86
CA THR A 35 12.27 -8.29 7.80
C THR A 35 11.98 -7.68 9.17
N GLN A 36 12.89 -6.87 9.71
CA GLN A 36 12.68 -6.18 11.00
C GLN A 36 11.53 -5.18 10.93
N ILE A 37 11.38 -4.50 9.79
CA ILE A 37 10.31 -3.53 9.55
C ILE A 37 8.96 -4.24 9.48
N PHE A 38 8.87 -5.33 8.74
CA PHE A 38 7.63 -6.09 8.59
C PHE A 38 7.20 -6.77 9.89
N ASP A 39 8.14 -7.38 10.60
CA ASP A 39 7.88 -7.99 11.91
C ASP A 39 7.41 -6.93 12.91
N ALA A 40 8.13 -5.79 13.00
CA ALA A 40 7.73 -4.70 13.87
C ALA A 40 6.38 -4.09 13.46
N MET A 41 6.08 -3.95 12.17
CA MET A 41 4.79 -3.39 11.72
C MET A 41 3.62 -4.31 12.09
N ASN A 42 3.76 -5.62 11.90
CA ASN A 42 2.77 -6.61 12.32
C ASN A 42 2.59 -6.66 13.85
N GLN A 43 3.69 -6.49 14.60
CA GLN A 43 3.64 -6.35 16.06
C GLN A 43 2.96 -5.06 16.51
N VAL A 44 3.11 -3.95 15.79
CA VAL A 44 2.41 -2.71 16.10
C VAL A 44 0.93 -2.83 15.79
N ASP A 45 0.55 -3.47 14.68
CA ASP A 45 -0.85 -3.70 14.33
C ASP A 45 -1.57 -4.57 15.38
N THR A 46 -0.90 -5.62 15.85
CA THR A 46 -1.42 -6.45 16.96
C THR A 46 -1.40 -5.72 18.29
N LYS A 47 -0.36 -4.95 18.61
CA LYS A 47 -0.30 -4.16 19.85
C LYS A 47 -1.33 -3.04 19.91
N VAL A 48 -1.61 -2.34 18.80
CA VAL A 48 -2.68 -1.32 18.71
C VAL A 48 -4.06 -1.97 18.86
N ALA A 49 -4.25 -3.19 18.32
CA ALA A 49 -5.46 -3.97 18.56
C ALA A 49 -5.63 -4.37 20.04
N VAL A 50 -4.52 -4.54 20.77
CA VAL A 50 -4.49 -4.87 22.20
C VAL A 50 -4.60 -3.62 23.09
N GLU A 51 -4.04 -2.45 22.71
CA GLU A 51 -4.16 -1.19 23.46
C GLU A 51 -5.53 -0.50 23.32
N GLY A 52 -6.36 -0.93 22.35
CA GLY A 52 -7.76 -0.50 22.21
C GLY A 52 -8.75 -1.22 23.14
N LEU A 53 -8.31 -2.24 23.89
CA LEU A 53 -9.17 -3.05 24.76
C LEU A 53 -8.42 -3.41 26.05
N GLN A 54 -8.94 -2.95 27.20
CA GLN A 54 -8.51 -3.43 28.52
C GLN A 54 -8.88 -4.91 28.75
N PRO A 55 -8.22 -5.61 29.70
CA PRO A 55 -7.69 -6.96 29.48
C PRO A 55 -8.64 -8.06 29.94
N VAL A 56 -8.54 -9.23 29.29
CA VAL A 56 -8.81 -10.51 29.94
C VAL A 56 -7.55 -11.37 29.88
N THR A 57 -7.03 -11.61 31.07
CA THR A 57 -5.90 -12.46 31.44
C THR A 57 -6.25 -13.95 31.25
N ASN A 58 -5.43 -14.70 30.50
CA ASN A 58 -4.73 -15.92 30.96
C ASN A 58 -4.28 -16.87 29.82
N ALA A 59 -3.02 -17.34 29.95
CA ALA A 59 -2.39 -18.56 29.39
C ALA A 59 -1.73 -18.49 27.98
N PRO A 60 -0.80 -19.42 27.64
CA PRO A 60 0.64 -19.24 27.88
C PRO A 60 1.50 -19.31 26.60
N VAL A 61 2.74 -18.87 26.79
CA VAL A 61 3.89 -18.89 25.87
C VAL A 61 4.17 -20.24 25.19
N GLN A 62 4.47 -20.22 23.89
CA GLN A 62 5.34 -21.23 23.29
C GLN A 62 6.25 -20.60 22.23
N ALA A 63 7.56 -20.67 22.51
CA ALA A 63 8.63 -20.37 21.60
C ALA A 63 8.74 -21.49 20.55
N THR A 64 8.95 -21.15 19.28
CA THR A 64 9.50 -22.08 18.30
C THR A 64 10.64 -21.43 17.54
N THR A 65 11.73 -22.19 17.54
CA THR A 65 13.08 -21.86 17.14
C THR A 65 13.36 -22.49 15.78
N GLY A 66 13.93 -21.73 14.84
CA GLY A 66 14.95 -22.23 13.90
C GLY A 66 14.54 -22.82 12.53
N GLY A 67 15.36 -22.48 11.51
CA GLY A 67 15.52 -23.18 10.22
C GLY A 67 14.97 -22.40 9.01
N SER A 68 15.69 -21.43 8.44
CA SER A 68 16.74 -21.54 7.40
C SER A 68 16.22 -21.80 5.97
N ASP A 69 16.82 -21.03 5.04
CA ASP A 69 16.80 -21.19 3.58
C ASP A 69 15.63 -20.60 2.79
N LEU A 70 15.84 -19.40 2.21
CA LEU A 70 15.99 -19.27 0.75
C LEU A 70 16.43 -17.85 0.37
N PHE A 71 17.73 -17.71 0.14
CA PHE A 71 18.33 -16.59 -0.57
C PHE A 71 18.23 -16.89 -2.07
N SER A 72 17.71 -15.96 -2.88
CA SER A 72 18.32 -15.47 -4.14
C SER A 72 17.33 -14.69 -5.02
N THR A 73 17.63 -13.41 -5.23
CA THR A 73 17.26 -12.58 -6.40
C THR A 73 18.58 -12.19 -7.11
N PRO A 74 18.60 -11.51 -8.27
CA PRO A 74 17.88 -11.62 -9.56
C PRO A 74 18.89 -11.72 -10.76
N PRO A 75 18.53 -11.48 -12.05
CA PRO A 75 18.57 -10.10 -12.58
C PRO A 75 17.56 -9.77 -13.72
N VAL A 76 17.47 -8.46 -13.99
CA VAL A 76 16.66 -7.74 -15.00
C VAL A 76 17.48 -7.51 -16.29
N GLY A 77 16.86 -7.57 -17.49
CA GLY A 77 17.30 -6.76 -18.65
C GLY A 77 17.09 -7.28 -20.09
N GLN A 78 16.25 -6.55 -20.86
CA GLN A 78 16.31 -6.25 -22.33
C GLN A 78 15.88 -7.30 -23.38
N PRO A 79 15.54 -6.91 -24.64
CA PRO A 79 14.30 -6.25 -25.11
C PRO A 79 13.52 -7.09 -26.15
N GLU A 80 12.20 -6.88 -26.27
CA GLU A 80 11.34 -7.52 -27.28
C GLU A 80 11.52 -6.92 -28.70
N GLN A 81 11.67 -7.79 -29.71
CA GLN A 81 11.41 -7.53 -31.13
C GLN A 81 10.93 -8.83 -31.84
N PRO A 82 10.20 -8.75 -32.97
CA PRO A 82 8.92 -9.44 -33.16
C PRO A 82 9.00 -10.80 -33.84
N GLN A 83 8.14 -11.73 -33.40
CA GLN A 83 7.92 -13.05 -34.02
C GLN A 83 7.18 -12.95 -35.36
N GLN A 84 7.80 -13.46 -36.41
CA GLN A 84 7.16 -13.80 -37.68
C GLN A 84 6.52 -15.19 -37.60
N ALA A 85 5.31 -15.28 -38.15
CA ALA A 85 4.45 -16.46 -38.20
C ALA A 85 4.96 -17.52 -39.20
N ALA A 86 4.92 -18.80 -38.79
CA ALA A 86 4.72 -19.94 -39.69
C ALA A 86 4.31 -21.20 -38.91
N VAL A 87 3.04 -21.60 -39.07
CA VAL A 87 2.58 -23.00 -39.14
C VAL A 87 2.30 -23.29 -40.64
N PRO A 88 2.13 -24.53 -41.16
CA PRO A 88 1.93 -25.84 -40.51
C PRO A 88 2.66 -27.04 -41.19
N ALA A 89 2.61 -28.25 -40.61
CA ALA A 89 2.49 -29.53 -41.36
C ALA A 89 2.24 -30.73 -40.41
N ALA A 90 1.52 -31.72 -40.94
CA ALA A 90 0.77 -32.77 -40.25
C ALA A 90 1.55 -34.05 -39.86
N ALA A 91 0.88 -34.85 -39.01
CA ALA A 91 1.19 -36.14 -38.32
C ALA A 91 1.47 -37.36 -39.26
N PRO A 92 1.65 -38.66 -38.81
CA PRO A 92 1.42 -39.25 -37.46
C PRO A 92 2.28 -40.47 -36.95
N VAL A 93 2.03 -40.85 -35.66
CA VAL A 93 2.19 -42.12 -34.86
C VAL A 93 3.52 -42.92 -34.71
N GLN A 94 4.00 -43.14 -33.46
CA GLN A 94 3.91 -44.41 -32.66
C GLN A 94 4.65 -44.35 -31.28
N PRO A 95 4.35 -45.26 -30.31
CA PRO A 95 4.52 -45.04 -28.86
C PRO A 95 5.75 -45.71 -28.23
N ALA A 96 6.24 -45.18 -27.12
CA ALA A 96 7.11 -45.91 -26.19
C ALA A 96 6.76 -45.54 -24.74
N GLN A 97 6.26 -46.54 -24.01
CA GLN A 97 6.18 -46.56 -22.55
C GLN A 97 7.58 -46.84 -22.00
N ASP A 98 8.04 -46.09 -20.99
CA ASP A 98 8.90 -46.64 -19.92
C ASP A 98 9.06 -45.66 -18.75
N GLY A 99 9.00 -46.18 -17.52
CA GLY A 99 9.60 -45.55 -16.35
C GLY A 99 8.77 -44.62 -15.45
N MET A 100 7.70 -45.10 -14.80
CA MET A 100 7.25 -44.54 -13.52
C MET A 100 8.07 -45.17 -12.38
N GLN A 101 9.04 -44.43 -11.83
CA GLN A 101 9.74 -44.83 -10.61
C GLN A 101 8.99 -44.31 -9.38
N THR A 102 8.40 -45.26 -8.66
CA THR A 102 7.90 -45.13 -7.30
C THR A 102 9.07 -44.94 -6.35
N MET A 103 9.20 -43.76 -5.75
CA MET A 103 10.11 -43.58 -4.61
C MET A 103 9.52 -44.26 -3.38
N GLN A 104 10.22 -45.33 -3.01
CA GLN A 104 10.02 -46.21 -1.87
C GLN A 104 10.41 -45.46 -0.59
N PHE A 105 9.45 -45.24 0.30
CA PHE A 105 9.70 -44.71 1.63
C PHE A 105 10.25 -45.82 2.54
N ASP A 106 11.50 -45.63 2.96
CA ASP A 106 12.18 -46.39 4.01
C ASP A 106 11.55 -46.08 5.37
N SER A 107 11.13 -47.12 6.08
CA SER A 107 10.56 -47.06 7.43
C SER A 107 11.42 -47.91 8.38
N SER A 108 12.58 -47.38 8.77
CA SER A 108 13.37 -47.91 9.87
C SER A 108 12.72 -47.56 11.21
N THR A 109 12.11 -48.56 11.83
CA THR A 109 11.59 -48.56 13.21
C THR A 109 12.74 -48.79 14.21
N PRO A 110 12.76 -48.11 15.37
CA PRO A 110 13.56 -48.54 16.51
C PRO A 110 12.82 -49.64 17.29
N THR A 111 13.37 -50.86 17.21
CA THR A 111 13.11 -52.01 18.08
C THR A 111 13.24 -51.63 19.56
N ASN A 112 12.17 -51.79 20.33
CA ASN A 112 12.28 -51.91 21.78
C ASN A 112 11.87 -53.32 22.20
N ASN A 113 12.87 -54.05 22.69
CA ASN A 113 12.84 -55.45 23.05
C ASN A 113 12.61 -55.55 24.56
N PHE A 114 11.40 -55.92 24.99
CA PHE A 114 11.20 -56.51 26.32
C PHE A 114 10.32 -57.74 26.20
N GLN A 115 10.99 -58.87 26.38
CA GLN A 115 10.46 -60.19 26.49
C GLN A 115 10.13 -60.48 27.97
N THR A 116 8.90 -60.84 28.29
CA THR A 116 8.62 -61.64 29.48
C THR A 116 7.40 -62.52 29.27
N SER A 117 7.50 -63.72 29.83
CA SER A 117 6.94 -64.98 29.39
C SER A 117 5.43 -65.18 29.58
N GLN A 118 4.90 -66.11 28.78
CA GLN A 118 3.65 -66.82 28.97
C GLN A 118 3.52 -67.42 30.38
N VAL A 119 2.34 -67.27 30.97
CA VAL A 119 1.74 -68.30 31.83
C VAL A 119 0.27 -68.42 31.46
N GLU A 120 -0.11 -69.58 30.96
CA GLU A 120 -1.46 -70.03 30.68
C GLU A 120 -2.11 -70.50 31.98
N SER A 121 -3.30 -70.01 32.34
CA SER A 121 -4.41 -70.79 32.94
C SER A 121 -5.51 -69.94 33.61
N THR A 122 -6.75 -70.32 33.30
CA THR A 122 -7.97 -70.32 34.14
C THR A 122 -8.86 -69.07 34.20
N SER A 123 -10.02 -69.27 33.58
CA SER A 123 -11.35 -68.69 33.79
C SER A 123 -11.63 -68.00 35.14
N SER A 124 -12.09 -66.75 35.06
CA SER A 124 -13.23 -66.18 35.80
C SER A 124 -13.64 -64.84 35.16
N PRO A 125 -14.93 -64.48 35.06
CA PRO A 125 -15.35 -63.21 34.47
C PRO A 125 -14.99 -62.07 35.42
N GLN A 126 -13.98 -61.28 35.05
CA GLN A 126 -13.71 -60.01 35.72
C GLN A 126 -14.64 -58.95 35.12
N PRO A 127 -15.37 -58.16 35.93
CA PRO A 127 -16.15 -57.06 35.40
C PRO A 127 -15.22 -56.06 34.71
N SER A 128 -15.48 -55.85 33.43
CA SER A 128 -14.84 -54.87 32.59
C SER A 128 -14.89 -53.50 33.28
N VAL A 129 -13.73 -52.88 33.51
CA VAL A 129 -13.63 -51.43 33.79
C VAL A 129 -13.89 -50.68 32.48
N ARG A 130 -15.10 -50.84 31.92
CA ARG A 130 -15.54 -50.19 30.68
C ARG A 130 -16.65 -49.16 30.91
N ASP A 131 -17.10 -49.01 32.16
CA ASP A 131 -18.20 -48.10 32.51
C ASP A 131 -17.78 -46.76 33.16
N ILE A 132 -16.48 -46.39 33.15
CA ILE A 132 -16.05 -45.08 33.70
C ILE A 132 -15.69 -44.05 32.61
N PHE A 133 -15.35 -44.49 31.39
CA PHE A 133 -14.98 -43.58 30.29
C PHE A 133 -16.09 -43.33 29.27
N GLY A 134 -17.21 -44.07 29.32
CA GLY A 134 -18.34 -43.88 28.41
C GLY A 134 -19.14 -42.61 28.72
N GLU A 135 -19.32 -42.26 29.98
CA GLU A 135 -20.18 -41.13 30.35
C GLU A 135 -19.53 -39.76 30.12
N ASN A 136 -18.20 -39.68 30.21
CA ASN A 136 -17.47 -38.42 30.04
C ASN A 136 -17.15 -38.13 28.56
N GLN A 137 -16.94 -39.17 27.74
CA GLN A 137 -16.78 -39.00 26.29
C GLN A 137 -18.10 -38.60 25.63
N VAL A 138 -19.24 -39.19 26.03
CA VAL A 138 -20.56 -38.80 25.48
C VAL A 138 -20.93 -37.36 25.86
N LYS A 139 -20.62 -36.90 27.07
CA LYS A 139 -20.84 -35.49 27.47
C LYS A 139 -19.91 -34.52 26.74
N ILE A 140 -18.68 -34.93 26.48
CA ILE A 140 -17.74 -34.14 25.67
C ILE A 140 -18.20 -34.10 24.21
N GLU A 141 -18.69 -35.21 23.63
CA GLU A 141 -19.24 -35.23 22.28
C GLU A 141 -20.50 -34.36 22.17
N GLU A 142 -21.43 -34.43 23.12
CA GLU A 142 -22.63 -33.59 23.16
C GLU A 142 -22.31 -32.09 23.35
N LEU A 143 -21.37 -31.76 24.25
CA LEU A 143 -20.88 -30.40 24.45
C LEU A 143 -20.14 -29.88 23.21
N VAL A 144 -19.37 -30.74 22.54
CA VAL A 144 -18.61 -30.37 21.34
C VAL A 144 -19.53 -30.21 20.15
N GLU A 145 -20.54 -31.05 19.96
CA GLU A 145 -21.51 -30.93 18.87
C GLU A 145 -22.35 -29.66 19.03
N THR A 146 -22.82 -29.38 20.25
CA THR A 146 -23.56 -28.14 20.56
C THR A 146 -22.71 -26.88 20.37
N ILE A 147 -21.44 -26.90 20.80
CA ILE A 147 -20.53 -25.74 20.67
C ILE A 147 -20.04 -25.56 19.22
N ILE A 148 -19.79 -26.64 18.48
CA ILE A 148 -19.38 -26.55 17.06
C ILE A 148 -20.52 -25.98 16.23
N GLU A 149 -21.76 -26.45 16.39
CA GLU A 149 -22.89 -25.93 15.61
C GLU A 149 -23.13 -24.44 15.90
N GLU A 150 -23.11 -24.05 17.19
CA GLU A 150 -23.30 -22.66 17.62
C GLU A 150 -22.21 -21.74 17.05
N LYS A 151 -20.94 -22.18 17.11
CA LYS A 151 -19.81 -21.39 16.59
C LYS A 151 -19.74 -21.42 15.06
N TRP A 152 -20.22 -22.47 14.42
CA TRP A 152 -20.26 -22.58 12.96
C TRP A 152 -21.31 -21.64 12.35
N GLU A 153 -22.50 -21.53 12.95
CA GLU A 153 -23.51 -20.55 12.52
C GLU A 153 -23.02 -19.10 12.71
N GLU A 154 -22.36 -18.81 13.83
CA GLU A 154 -21.81 -17.48 14.11
C GLU A 154 -20.71 -17.10 13.10
N LEU A 155 -19.80 -18.03 12.80
CA LEU A 155 -18.77 -17.84 11.78
C LEU A 155 -19.37 -17.67 10.38
N LEU A 156 -20.37 -18.46 10.00
CA LEU A 156 -21.03 -18.33 8.70
C LEU A 156 -21.71 -16.95 8.56
N ARG A 157 -22.30 -16.45 9.65
CA ARG A 157 -22.89 -15.12 9.70
C ARG A 157 -21.84 -14.02 9.50
N ASP A 158 -20.67 -14.15 10.12
CA ASP A 158 -19.58 -13.19 9.96
C ASP A 158 -18.93 -13.25 8.58
N VAL A 159 -18.78 -14.43 7.99
CA VAL A 159 -18.37 -14.59 6.58
C VAL A 159 -19.37 -13.90 5.66
N SER A 160 -20.68 -14.02 5.91
CA SER A 160 -21.69 -13.31 5.13
C SER A 160 -21.55 -11.78 5.26
N LYS A 161 -21.23 -11.25 6.45
CA LYS A 161 -20.94 -9.82 6.64
C LYS A 161 -19.69 -9.40 5.88
N ILE A 162 -18.63 -10.22 5.89
CA ILE A 162 -17.38 -9.97 5.16
C ILE A 162 -17.64 -9.94 3.66
N VAL A 163 -18.44 -10.86 3.11
CA VAL A 163 -18.81 -10.86 1.69
C VAL A 163 -19.59 -9.59 1.33
N LYS A 164 -20.55 -9.17 2.16
CA LYS A 164 -21.27 -7.91 1.96
C LYS A 164 -20.35 -6.69 2.01
N TRP A 165 -19.41 -6.67 2.95
CA TRP A 165 -18.41 -5.63 3.05
C TRP A 165 -17.47 -5.62 1.84
N LYS A 166 -16.98 -6.78 1.41
CA LYS A 166 -16.18 -6.96 0.19
C LYS A 166 -16.91 -6.36 -1.00
N ASN A 167 -18.16 -6.75 -1.24
CA ASN A 167 -18.94 -6.23 -2.36
C ASN A 167 -19.14 -4.70 -2.27
N LYS A 168 -19.34 -4.17 -1.06
CA LYS A 168 -19.43 -2.71 -0.83
C LYS A 168 -18.11 -1.99 -1.09
N VAL A 169 -16.97 -2.59 -0.75
CA VAL A 169 -15.64 -2.06 -1.02
C VAL A 169 -15.32 -2.14 -2.51
N GLU A 170 -15.65 -3.25 -3.18
CA GLU A 170 -15.48 -3.42 -4.63
C GLU A 170 -16.32 -2.41 -5.43
N SER A 171 -17.52 -2.09 -4.97
CA SER A 171 -18.30 -1.02 -5.60
C SER A 171 -17.66 0.36 -5.39
N ARG A 172 -17.15 0.65 -4.18
CA ARG A 172 -16.50 1.93 -3.88
C ARG A 172 -15.17 2.10 -4.60
N ILE A 173 -14.39 1.02 -4.79
CA ILE A 173 -13.12 1.10 -5.52
C ILE A 173 -13.40 1.36 -7.00
N SER A 174 -14.40 0.71 -7.58
CA SER A 174 -14.81 0.97 -8.96
C SER A 174 -15.31 2.40 -9.16
N GLU A 175 -16.11 2.94 -8.23
CA GLU A 175 -16.52 4.35 -8.29
C GLU A 175 -15.33 5.32 -8.13
N MET A 176 -14.33 4.94 -7.33
CA MET A 176 -13.11 5.74 -7.13
C MET A 176 -12.22 5.73 -8.38
N GLU A 177 -12.08 4.59 -9.07
CA GLU A 177 -11.36 4.49 -10.35
C GLU A 177 -11.95 5.45 -11.38
N VAL A 178 -13.28 5.44 -11.54
CA VAL A 178 -13.98 6.36 -12.45
C VAL A 178 -13.75 7.83 -12.06
N LYS A 179 -13.80 8.16 -10.76
CA LYS A 179 -13.50 9.53 -10.30
C LYS A 179 -12.06 9.94 -10.54
N ILE A 180 -11.09 9.02 -10.45
CA ILE A 180 -9.68 9.28 -10.76
C ILE A 180 -9.51 9.55 -12.25
N ASP A 181 -10.18 8.79 -13.12
CA ASP A 181 -10.16 9.03 -14.55
C ASP A 181 -10.75 10.41 -14.91
N HIS A 182 -11.89 10.77 -14.31
CA HIS A 182 -12.47 12.11 -14.48
C HIS A 182 -11.58 13.23 -13.91
N LEU A 183 -10.88 12.98 -12.80
CA LEU A 183 -9.93 13.93 -12.23
C LEU A 183 -8.74 14.15 -13.18
N LYS A 184 -8.24 13.07 -13.80
CA LYS A 184 -7.17 13.14 -14.80
C LYS A 184 -7.60 13.92 -16.04
N GLU A 185 -8.82 13.69 -16.52
CA GLU A 185 -9.41 14.45 -17.63
C GLU A 185 -9.53 15.94 -17.27
N SER A 186 -10.13 16.24 -16.11
CA SER A 186 -10.27 17.62 -15.60
C SER A 186 -8.93 18.33 -15.42
N PHE A 187 -7.90 17.61 -14.95
CA PHE A 187 -6.55 18.15 -14.83
C PHE A 187 -5.92 18.45 -16.19
N SER A 188 -6.08 17.56 -17.16
CA SER A 188 -5.62 17.79 -18.54
C SER A 188 -6.29 19.03 -19.15
N ASP A 189 -7.60 19.18 -18.96
CA ASP A 189 -8.34 20.33 -19.50
C ASP A 189 -7.98 21.62 -18.78
N LEU A 190 -7.74 21.56 -17.46
CA LEU A 190 -7.19 22.69 -16.72
C LEU A 190 -5.79 23.05 -17.22
N GLN A 191 -4.92 22.07 -17.48
CA GLN A 191 -3.58 22.33 -18.02
C GLN A 191 -3.66 23.01 -19.39
N LYS A 192 -4.55 22.56 -20.27
CA LYS A 192 -4.80 23.23 -21.57
C LYS A 192 -5.32 24.66 -21.37
N ALA A 193 -6.29 24.85 -20.48
CA ALA A 193 -6.86 26.15 -20.18
C ALA A 193 -5.83 27.12 -19.58
N ILE A 194 -4.97 26.65 -18.67
CA ILE A 194 -3.88 27.42 -18.08
C ILE A 194 -2.84 27.79 -19.14
N VAL A 195 -2.40 26.85 -19.97
CA VAL A 195 -1.44 27.14 -21.05
C VAL A 195 -2.03 28.14 -22.04
N GLY A 196 -3.32 28.00 -22.38
CA GLY A 196 -4.05 28.96 -23.21
C GLY A 196 -4.09 30.36 -22.59
N LYS A 197 -4.52 30.46 -21.32
CA LYS A 197 -4.50 31.69 -20.54
C LYS A 197 -3.11 32.31 -20.51
N VAL A 198 -2.06 31.55 -20.17
CA VAL A 198 -0.68 32.05 -20.10
C VAL A 198 -0.22 32.57 -21.46
N GLY A 199 -0.56 31.89 -22.56
CA GLY A 199 -0.29 32.37 -23.91
C GLY A 199 -1.03 33.66 -24.27
N GLU A 200 -2.30 33.80 -23.87
CA GLU A 200 -3.04 35.06 -24.01
C GLU A 200 -2.44 36.19 -23.16
N TYR A 201 -2.02 35.88 -21.93
CA TYR A 201 -1.35 36.82 -21.03
C TYR A 201 -0.02 37.30 -21.61
N ASP A 202 0.80 36.40 -22.14
CA ASP A 202 2.07 36.76 -22.79
C ASP A 202 1.85 37.69 -23.98
N ARG A 203 0.88 37.37 -24.85
CA ARG A 203 0.49 38.23 -25.96
C ARG A 203 0.02 39.61 -25.49
N HIS A 204 -0.82 39.66 -24.46
CA HIS A 204 -1.30 40.93 -23.90
C HIS A 204 -0.14 41.75 -23.30
N ILE A 205 0.82 41.11 -22.63
CA ILE A 205 2.02 41.80 -22.12
C ILE A 205 2.89 42.32 -23.26
N MET A 206 3.02 41.59 -24.36
CA MET A 206 3.73 42.08 -25.56
C MET A 206 3.03 43.29 -26.18
N GLU A 207 1.70 43.24 -26.29
CA GLU A 207 0.88 44.33 -26.82
C GLU A 207 1.01 45.57 -25.94
N VAL A 208 0.81 45.43 -24.63
CA VAL A 208 1.02 46.48 -23.64
C VAL A 208 2.46 47.01 -23.70
N GLY A 209 3.46 46.16 -23.91
CA GLY A 209 4.85 46.59 -24.08
C GLY A 209 5.05 47.48 -25.31
N SER A 210 4.36 47.19 -26.42
CA SER A 210 4.39 48.02 -27.62
C SER A 210 3.69 49.37 -27.39
N GLU A 211 2.58 49.36 -26.66
CA GLU A 211 1.79 50.54 -26.34
C GLU A 211 2.52 51.44 -25.33
N ILE A 212 3.15 50.86 -24.32
CA ILE A 212 4.06 51.55 -23.38
C ILE A 212 5.20 52.19 -24.14
N LYS A 213 5.79 51.52 -25.14
CA LYS A 213 6.87 52.09 -25.96
C LYS A 213 6.38 53.22 -26.86
N ALA A 214 5.15 53.16 -27.33
CA ALA A 214 4.52 54.26 -28.05
C ALA A 214 4.29 55.46 -27.11
N MET A 215 3.77 55.19 -25.92
CA MET A 215 3.57 56.18 -24.86
C MET A 215 4.89 56.82 -24.42
N GLU A 216 5.97 56.04 -24.27
CA GLU A 216 7.32 56.53 -23.98
C GLU A 216 7.79 57.54 -25.04
N ARG A 217 7.57 57.24 -26.32
CA ARG A 217 7.90 58.17 -27.41
C ARG A 217 7.05 59.43 -27.39
N VAL A 218 5.75 59.30 -27.08
CA VAL A 218 4.87 60.45 -26.92
C VAL A 218 5.36 61.31 -25.74
N PHE A 219 5.65 60.70 -24.60
CA PHE A 219 6.16 61.39 -23.41
C PHE A 219 7.48 62.10 -23.69
N SER A 220 8.40 61.45 -24.42
CA SER A 220 9.68 62.03 -24.83
C SER A 220 9.53 63.26 -25.74
N LYS A 221 8.45 63.35 -26.53
CA LYS A 221 8.13 64.52 -27.36
C LYS A 221 7.37 65.59 -26.58
N VAL A 222 6.54 65.16 -25.63
CA VAL A 222 5.64 66.03 -24.86
C VAL A 222 6.39 66.74 -23.74
N LEU A 223 7.34 66.09 -23.06
CA LEU A 223 8.14 66.71 -21.99
C LEU A 223 8.89 67.99 -22.45
N PRO A 224 9.63 67.98 -23.57
CA PRO A 224 10.28 69.20 -24.08
C PRO A 224 9.27 70.27 -24.45
N ALA A 225 8.20 69.91 -25.17
CA ALA A 225 7.16 70.87 -25.57
C ALA A 225 6.47 71.53 -24.36
N PHE A 226 6.18 70.77 -23.29
CA PHE A 226 5.67 71.35 -22.05
C PHE A 226 6.69 72.27 -21.37
N THR A 227 7.96 71.88 -21.34
CA THR A 227 9.02 72.70 -20.71
C THR A 227 9.21 74.01 -21.47
N GLU A 228 9.22 73.96 -22.80
CA GLU A 228 9.33 75.13 -23.67
C GLU A 228 8.10 76.04 -23.54
N ASN A 229 6.89 75.48 -23.61
CA ASN A 229 5.66 76.24 -23.41
C ASN A 229 5.59 76.91 -22.03
N VAL A 230 6.00 76.22 -20.96
CA VAL A 230 6.06 76.79 -19.59
C VAL A 230 7.13 77.88 -19.49
N SER A 231 8.28 77.70 -20.15
CA SER A 231 9.32 78.73 -20.22
C SER A 231 8.83 79.98 -20.96
N GLU A 232 8.22 79.83 -22.13
CA GLU A 232 7.65 80.95 -22.89
C GLU A 232 6.56 81.67 -22.08
N LEU A 233 5.69 80.93 -21.38
CA LEU A 233 4.67 81.51 -20.53
C LEU A 233 5.29 82.29 -19.35
N SER A 234 6.37 81.76 -18.77
CA SER A 234 7.15 82.44 -17.74
C SER A 234 7.74 83.75 -18.27
N ASP A 235 8.34 83.73 -19.47
CA ASP A 235 8.94 84.90 -20.11
C ASP A 235 7.89 85.96 -20.50
N ILE A 236 6.74 85.55 -21.04
CA ILE A 236 5.62 86.45 -21.34
C ILE A 236 5.12 87.10 -20.04
N SER A 237 4.94 86.33 -18.97
CA SER A 237 4.54 86.86 -17.67
C SER A 237 5.56 87.87 -17.13
N LYS A 238 6.86 87.57 -17.29
CA LYS A 238 7.95 88.45 -16.86
C LYS A 238 7.95 89.78 -17.63
N ARG A 239 7.81 89.73 -18.96
CA ARG A 239 7.71 90.92 -19.82
C ARG A 239 6.48 91.76 -19.48
N MET A 240 5.33 91.11 -19.26
CA MET A 240 4.10 91.80 -18.87
C MET A 240 4.27 92.54 -17.53
N LYS A 241 5.00 91.93 -16.58
CA LYS A 241 5.32 92.54 -15.28
C LYS A 241 6.31 93.72 -15.35
N GLU A 242 7.15 93.79 -16.38
CA GLU A 242 8.04 94.94 -16.63
C GLU A 242 7.33 96.10 -17.33
N VAL A 243 6.39 95.81 -18.23
CA VAL A 243 5.55 96.84 -18.88
C VAL A 243 4.66 97.56 -17.86
N ASP A 244 4.11 96.84 -16.88
CA ASP A 244 3.30 97.40 -15.79
C ASP A 244 4.10 98.30 -14.82
N LYS A 245 5.44 98.19 -14.80
CA LYS A 245 6.33 98.97 -13.94
C LYS A 245 6.77 100.31 -14.54
N LYS A 246 6.37 100.62 -15.76
CA LYS A 246 6.78 101.79 -16.52
C LYS A 246 5.63 102.78 -16.66
#